data_AF-A0A4R3B153-F1
#
_entry.id   AF-A0A4R3B153-F1
#
_cell.length_a   1.000
_cell.length_b   1.000
_cell.length_c   1.000
_cell.angle_alpha   90.00
_cell.angle_beta   90.00
_cell.angle_gamma   90.00
#
_symmetry.space_group_name_H-M   'P 1'
#
loop_
_entity.id
_entity.type
_entity.pdbx_description
1 polymer ?
#
loop_
_entity_poly.entity_id
_entity_poly.type
_entity_poly.pdbx_seq_one_letter_code
_entity_poly.pdbx_strand_id
1 'polypeptide(L)'
;MAKHRIKRTEPQHKLREYLETKKHFKYDLSESTGIKKPDLTKLKNFDTILSAERFSIITNFYLDNFENTIDTIFPDLQLPIKESKDFKNERSELENSIFQYHPDYMSIEEISYLTDIDIDRLKEIISKPTVIISASELILLEKVKKFKKGFLFKIKFKNGKIKRVIKKKAD
;
A
#
# COMPACT_ATOMS: atom_id res chain seq x y z
N MET A 1 -16.81 22.88 -11.14
CA MET A 1 -15.36 23.13 -11.00
C MET A 1 -14.68 21.81 -10.71
N ALA A 2 -13.75 21.35 -11.56
CA ALA A 2 -13.00 20.13 -11.28
C ALA A 2 -12.09 20.40 -10.08
N LYS A 3 -12.37 19.77 -8.93
CA LYS A 3 -11.48 19.83 -7.76
C LYS A 3 -10.11 19.33 -8.22
N HIS A 4 -9.10 20.21 -8.24
CA HIS A 4 -7.73 19.79 -8.43
C HIS A 4 -7.35 18.92 -7.24
N ARG A 5 -7.23 17.61 -7.50
CA ARG A 5 -6.74 16.64 -6.52
C ARG A 5 -5.33 17.08 -6.13
N ILE A 6 -5.11 17.37 -4.85
CA ILE A 6 -3.76 17.53 -4.32
C ILE A 6 -3.09 16.17 -4.51
N LYS A 7 -2.13 16.10 -5.42
CA LYS A 7 -1.40 14.88 -5.72
C LYS A 7 -0.51 14.62 -4.50
N ARG A 8 -0.93 13.73 -3.60
CA ARG A 8 -0.11 13.31 -2.46
C ARG A 8 1.24 12.86 -3.00
N THR A 9 2.31 13.45 -2.46
CA THR A 9 3.66 12.98 -2.75
C THR A 9 3.81 11.59 -2.15
N GLU A 10 4.16 10.61 -2.99
CA GLU A 10 4.41 9.24 -2.54
C GLU A 10 5.51 9.28 -1.46
N PRO A 11 5.33 8.62 -0.31
CA PRO A 11 6.38 8.56 0.69
C PRO A 11 7.61 7.87 0.12
N GLN A 12 8.79 8.36 0.49
CA GLN A 12 10.05 7.72 0.13
C GLN A 12 10.08 6.28 0.68
N HIS A 13 10.72 5.40 -0.06
CA HIS A 13 10.75 3.95 0.21
C HIS A 13 12.08 3.34 -0.22
N LYS A 14 12.53 2.32 0.49
CA LYS A 14 13.84 1.68 0.30
C LYS A 14 13.81 0.47 -0.64
N LEU A 15 13.01 0.56 -1.71
CA LEU A 15 12.86 -0.54 -2.68
C LEU A 15 14.19 -0.85 -3.37
N ARG A 16 15.00 0.18 -3.68
CA ARG A 16 16.30 -0.02 -4.33
C ARG A 16 17.22 -0.84 -3.44
N GLU A 17 17.36 -0.43 -2.19
CA GLU A 17 18.17 -1.08 -1.16
C GLU A 17 17.71 -2.52 -0.94
N TYR A 18 16.39 -2.73 -0.83
CA TYR A 18 15.82 -4.06 -0.73
C TYR A 18 16.22 -4.95 -1.91
N LEU A 19 16.11 -4.45 -3.15
CA LEU A 19 16.48 -5.23 -4.34
C LEU A 19 17.99 -5.53 -4.41
N GLU A 20 18.85 -4.64 -3.91
CA GLU A 20 20.28 -4.87 -3.80
C GLU A 20 20.61 -6.03 -2.86
N THR A 21 19.88 -6.17 -1.74
CA THR A 21 20.04 -7.35 -0.85
C THR A 21 19.72 -8.67 -1.54
N LYS A 22 18.96 -8.63 -2.65
CA LYS A 22 18.52 -9.78 -3.43
C LYS A 22 19.28 -9.94 -4.76
N LYS A 23 20.38 -9.19 -4.98
CA LYS A 23 21.12 -9.21 -6.25
C LYS A 23 21.58 -10.60 -6.70
N HIS A 24 21.91 -11.47 -5.76
CA HIS A 24 22.36 -12.84 -6.00
C HIS A 24 21.22 -13.86 -6.17
N PHE A 25 19.95 -13.43 -6.13
CA PHE A 25 18.84 -14.33 -6.35
C PHE A 25 18.92 -14.94 -7.76
N LYS A 26 18.77 -16.27 -7.85
CA LYS A 26 19.03 -17.04 -9.08
C LYS A 26 18.07 -16.76 -10.24
N TYR A 27 16.90 -16.21 -9.94
CA TYR A 27 15.86 -15.92 -10.93
C TYR A 27 15.88 -14.45 -11.35
N ASP A 28 15.53 -14.19 -12.60
CA ASP A 28 15.38 -12.84 -13.14
C ASP A 28 14.03 -12.27 -12.72
N LEU A 29 14.05 -11.16 -11.97
CA LEU A 29 12.83 -10.51 -11.48
C LEU A 29 11.95 -10.04 -12.64
N SER A 30 12.52 -9.38 -13.65
CA SER A 30 11.73 -8.80 -14.74
C SER A 30 11.04 -9.86 -15.57
N GLU A 31 11.78 -10.90 -15.98
CA GLU A 31 11.22 -12.00 -16.78
C GLU A 31 10.21 -12.83 -15.98
N SER A 32 10.44 -13.03 -14.68
CA SER A 32 9.55 -13.85 -13.85
C SER A 32 8.26 -13.13 -13.48
N THR A 33 8.30 -11.81 -13.34
CA THR A 33 7.16 -11.02 -12.82
C THR A 33 6.43 -10.23 -13.91
N GLY A 34 7.01 -10.11 -15.10
CA GLY A 34 6.50 -9.23 -16.16
C GLY A 34 6.74 -7.74 -15.90
N ILE A 35 7.38 -7.37 -14.79
CA ILE A 35 7.75 -5.98 -14.51
C ILE A 35 8.98 -5.62 -15.34
N LYS A 36 8.79 -4.84 -16.40
CA LYS A 36 9.85 -4.48 -17.34
C LYS A 36 10.99 -3.73 -16.62
N LYS A 37 12.24 -3.94 -17.07
CA LYS A 37 13.43 -3.29 -16.49
C LYS A 37 13.32 -1.76 -16.39
N PRO A 38 12.80 -1.03 -17.41
CA PRO A 38 12.60 0.42 -17.29
C PRO A 38 11.63 0.80 -16.17
N ASP A 39 10.57 0.02 -15.96
CA ASP A 39 9.61 0.26 -14.89
C ASP A 39 10.22 -0.01 -13.52
N LEU A 40 11.05 -1.05 -13.38
CA LEU A 40 11.83 -1.27 -12.16
C LEU A 40 12.77 -0.11 -11.86
N THR A 41 13.41 0.48 -12.89
CA THR A 41 14.26 1.65 -12.70
C THR A 41 13.45 2.85 -12.21
N LYS A 42 12.30 3.13 -12.81
CA LYS A 42 11.39 4.20 -12.36
C LYS A 42 10.93 4.00 -10.92
N LEU A 43 10.58 2.75 -10.56
CA LEU A 43 10.21 2.41 -9.19
C LEU A 43 11.35 2.67 -8.20
N LYS A 44 12.58 2.25 -8.52
CA LYS A 44 13.77 2.48 -7.67
C LYS A 44 14.11 3.96 -7.48
N ASN A 45 13.75 4.80 -8.45
CA ASN A 45 14.07 6.23 -8.46
C ASN A 45 12.90 7.12 -8.02
N PHE A 46 11.77 6.54 -7.57
CA PHE A 46 10.55 7.28 -7.20
C PHE A 46 9.86 8.02 -8.35
N ASP A 47 10.21 7.72 -9.60
CA ASP A 47 9.59 8.32 -10.80
C ASP A 47 8.17 7.78 -11.05
N THR A 48 7.80 6.69 -10.37
CA THR A 48 6.47 6.09 -10.44
C THR A 48 6.07 5.45 -9.11
N ILE A 49 4.77 5.35 -8.89
CA ILE A 49 4.16 4.81 -7.68
C ILE A 49 4.47 3.31 -7.55
N LEU A 50 4.93 2.89 -6.36
CA LEU A 50 5.01 1.48 -6.00
C LEU A 50 3.61 0.98 -5.63
N SER A 51 2.89 0.43 -6.60
CA SER A 51 1.57 -0.15 -6.36
C SER A 51 1.63 -1.33 -5.38
N ALA A 52 0.58 -1.51 -4.60
CA ALA A 52 0.45 -2.63 -3.67
C ALA A 52 0.52 -3.98 -4.38
N GLU A 53 0.05 -4.04 -5.63
CA GLU A 53 0.17 -5.22 -6.49
C GLU A 53 1.62 -5.53 -6.85
N ARG A 54 2.36 -4.54 -7.37
CA ARG A 54 3.79 -4.71 -7.72
C ARG A 54 4.61 -5.06 -6.48
N PHE A 55 4.34 -4.41 -5.36
CA PHE A 55 4.95 -4.73 -4.08
C PHE A 55 4.69 -6.20 -3.68
N SER A 56 3.45 -6.68 -3.84
CA SER A 56 3.08 -8.08 -3.57
C SER A 56 3.80 -9.07 -4.48
N ILE A 57 3.85 -8.76 -5.78
CA ILE A 57 4.54 -9.58 -6.77
C ILE A 57 6.04 -9.69 -6.43
N ILE A 58 6.69 -8.57 -6.11
CA ILE A 58 8.10 -8.51 -5.73
C ILE A 58 8.34 -9.32 -4.45
N THR A 59 7.53 -9.12 -3.42
CA THR A 59 7.63 -9.84 -2.14
C THR A 59 7.52 -11.36 -2.34
N ASN A 60 6.50 -11.80 -3.06
CA ASN A 60 6.25 -13.21 -3.33
C ASN A 60 7.31 -13.83 -4.25
N PHE A 61 7.88 -13.07 -5.19
CA PHE A 61 8.94 -13.54 -6.08
C PHE A 61 10.17 -14.00 -5.29
N TYR A 62 10.57 -13.20 -4.30
CA TYR A 62 11.71 -13.47 -3.43
C TYR A 62 11.39 -14.43 -2.27
N LEU A 63 10.14 -14.92 -2.16
CA LEU A 63 9.67 -15.79 -1.08
C LEU A 63 9.79 -15.15 0.31
N ASP A 64 9.79 -13.82 0.37
CA ASP A 64 9.84 -13.09 1.63
C ASP A 64 8.43 -12.96 2.22
N ASN A 65 8.36 -12.71 3.53
CA ASN A 65 7.10 -12.39 4.18
C ASN A 65 6.81 -10.89 4.10
N PHE A 66 5.53 -10.54 3.95
CA PHE A 66 5.09 -9.15 3.84
C PHE A 66 5.51 -8.27 5.01
N GLU A 67 5.51 -8.80 6.24
CA GLU A 67 5.84 -8.05 7.45
C GLU A 67 7.27 -7.50 7.40
N ASN A 68 8.26 -8.35 7.13
CA ASN A 68 9.66 -7.98 7.00
C ASN A 68 9.91 -7.10 5.78
N THR A 69 9.23 -7.38 4.65
CA THR A 69 9.40 -6.57 3.44
C THR A 69 8.82 -5.16 3.61
N ILE A 70 7.69 -5.02 4.30
CA ILE A 70 7.12 -3.71 4.67
C ILE A 70 8.13 -2.95 5.54
N ASP A 71 8.69 -3.58 6.57
CA ASP A 71 9.64 -2.91 7.47
C ASP A 71 10.96 -2.54 6.76
N THR A 72 11.37 -3.32 5.76
CA THR A 72 12.59 -3.01 5.00
C THR A 72 12.36 -1.89 3.99
N ILE A 73 11.24 -1.91 3.26
CA ILE A 73 10.96 -0.96 2.17
C ILE A 73 10.33 0.33 2.70
N PHE A 74 9.52 0.27 3.75
CA PHE A 74 8.81 1.41 4.34
C PHE A 74 9.10 1.56 5.85
N PRO A 75 10.38 1.63 6.28
CA PRO A 75 10.73 1.66 7.70
C PRO A 75 10.14 2.87 8.44
N ASP A 76 10.07 4.00 7.74
CA ASP A 76 9.69 5.29 8.32
C ASP A 76 8.21 5.64 8.05
N LEU A 77 7.45 4.74 7.42
CA LEU A 77 6.04 4.99 7.11
C LEU A 77 5.20 4.89 8.38
N GLN A 78 4.78 6.02 8.94
CA GLN A 78 3.92 6.11 10.11
C GLN A 78 2.61 6.81 9.78
N LEU A 79 1.60 6.64 10.65
CA LEU A 79 0.42 7.49 10.61
C LEU A 79 0.87 8.94 10.95
N PRO A 80 0.29 9.96 10.30
CA PRO A 80 0.53 11.35 10.66
C PRO A 80 0.25 11.59 12.15
N ILE A 81 1.09 12.39 12.79
CA ILE A 81 0.85 12.84 14.16
C ILE A 81 -0.25 13.90 14.10
N LYS A 82 -1.41 13.57 14.65
CA LYS A 82 -2.58 14.44 14.65
C LYS A 82 -3.15 14.60 16.05
N GLU A 83 -3.76 15.75 16.29
CA GLU A 83 -4.52 15.97 17.51
C GLU A 83 -5.68 14.99 17.59
N SER A 84 -6.01 14.58 18.82
CA SER A 84 -7.17 13.74 19.07
C SER A 84 -8.42 14.51 18.65
N LYS A 85 -9.20 13.91 17.75
CA LYS A 85 -10.45 14.48 17.26
C LYS A 85 -11.58 13.50 17.54
N ASP A 86 -12.63 13.97 18.20
CA ASP A 86 -13.80 13.15 18.51
C ASP A 86 -14.82 13.20 17.35
N PHE A 87 -14.71 12.25 16.44
CA PHE A 87 -15.62 12.12 15.30
C PHE A 87 -17.04 11.65 15.69
N LYS A 88 -17.25 11.15 16.91
CA LYS A 88 -18.58 10.71 17.39
C LYS A 88 -19.42 11.91 17.82
N ASN A 89 -18.79 12.92 18.43
CA ASN A 89 -19.45 14.14 18.87
C ASN A 89 -19.73 15.14 17.73
N GLU A 90 -19.10 14.99 16.57
CA GLU A 90 -19.43 15.78 15.37
C GLU A 90 -20.70 15.29 14.65
N ARG A 91 -21.22 14.11 15.01
CA ARG A 91 -22.46 13.57 14.44
C ARG A 91 -23.66 14.16 15.14
N SER A 92 -24.69 14.49 14.38
CA SER A 92 -25.93 15.00 14.96
C SER A 92 -26.61 13.95 15.84
N GLU A 93 -27.39 14.38 16.84
CA GLU A 93 -28.20 13.48 17.67
C GLU A 93 -29.12 12.60 16.81
N LEU A 94 -29.67 13.16 15.73
CA LEU A 94 -30.51 12.46 14.77
C LEU A 94 -29.72 11.34 14.06
N GLU A 95 -28.52 11.63 13.58
CA GLU A 95 -27.66 10.67 12.90
C GLU A 95 -27.24 9.53 13.83
N ASN A 96 -26.86 9.85 15.08
CA ASN A 96 -26.54 8.85 16.10
C ASN A 96 -27.74 7.99 16.49
N SER A 97 -28.95 8.56 16.47
CA SER A 97 -30.19 7.83 16.79
C SER A 97 -30.64 6.90 15.65
N ILE A 98 -30.46 7.32 14.39
CA ILE A 98 -30.85 6.54 13.21
C ILE A 98 -29.81 5.45 12.92
N PHE A 99 -28.52 5.77 13.04
CA PHE A 99 -27.44 4.86 12.71
C PHE A 99 -26.71 4.45 13.99
N GLN A 100 -27.17 3.36 14.60
CA GLN A 100 -26.46 2.72 15.71
C GLN A 100 -25.21 2.02 15.19
N TYR A 101 -24.11 2.77 15.09
CA TYR A 101 -22.83 2.24 14.67
C TYR A 101 -22.21 1.36 15.76
N HIS A 102 -21.55 0.27 15.34
CA HIS A 102 -20.75 -0.57 16.23
C HIS A 102 -19.70 0.29 16.99
N PRO A 103 -19.33 -0.03 18.25
CA PRO A 103 -18.33 0.73 19.00
C PRO A 103 -16.99 0.93 18.27
N ASP A 104 -16.59 -0.07 17.47
CA ASP A 104 -15.37 -0.09 16.65
C ASP A 104 -15.54 0.49 15.24
N TYR A 105 -16.70 1.06 14.94
CA TYR A 105 -16.95 1.72 13.66
C TYR A 105 -16.09 2.98 13.55
N MET A 106 -15.31 3.04 12.48
CA MET A 106 -14.50 4.19 12.11
C MET A 106 -15.00 4.70 10.77
N SER A 107 -15.36 5.97 10.73
CA SER A 107 -15.91 6.63 9.53
C SER A 107 -14.85 6.82 8.45
N ILE A 108 -15.27 7.11 7.21
CA ILE A 108 -14.33 7.41 6.12
C ILE A 108 -13.57 8.71 6.41
N GLU A 109 -14.25 9.67 7.03
CA GLU A 109 -13.73 10.97 7.47
C GLU A 109 -12.63 10.77 8.51
N GLU A 110 -12.85 9.88 9.46
CA GLU A 110 -11.87 9.52 10.49
C GLU A 110 -10.68 8.78 9.90
N ILE A 111 -10.89 7.82 8.99
CA ILE A 111 -9.79 7.14 8.27
C ILE A 111 -8.99 8.16 7.46
N SER A 112 -9.65 9.05 6.73
CA SER A 112 -9.03 10.12 5.93
C SER A 112 -8.16 11.00 6.81
N TYR A 113 -8.71 11.47 7.93
CA TYR A 113 -7.97 12.25 8.90
C TYR A 113 -6.76 11.48 9.42
N LEU A 114 -6.92 10.25 9.92
CA LEU A 114 -5.81 9.51 10.53
C LEU A 114 -4.73 9.07 9.53
N THR A 115 -5.02 9.01 8.23
CA THR A 115 -4.08 8.50 7.20
C THR A 115 -3.57 9.55 6.22
N ASP A 116 -4.14 10.76 6.23
CA ASP A 116 -3.99 11.78 5.18
C ASP A 116 -4.35 11.30 3.76
N ILE A 117 -5.17 10.25 3.65
CA ILE A 117 -5.72 9.80 2.37
C ILE A 117 -7.06 10.50 2.15
N ASP A 118 -7.16 11.26 1.06
CA ASP A 118 -8.37 12.00 0.70
C ASP A 118 -9.64 11.11 0.70
N ILE A 119 -10.77 11.68 1.11
CA ILE A 119 -12.06 10.97 1.23
C ILE A 119 -12.50 10.40 -0.13
N ASP A 120 -12.36 11.15 -1.22
CA ASP A 120 -12.73 10.66 -2.56
C ASP A 120 -11.80 9.52 -2.97
N ARG A 121 -10.53 9.59 -2.59
CA ARG A 121 -9.56 8.51 -2.82
C ARG A 121 -9.90 7.25 -2.01
N LEU A 122 -10.30 7.37 -0.75
CA LEU A 122 -10.76 6.23 0.05
C LEU A 122 -12.02 5.60 -0.55
N LYS A 123 -12.99 6.42 -0.97
CA LYS A 123 -14.20 5.94 -1.66
C LYS A 123 -13.84 5.19 -2.93
N GLU A 124 -12.91 5.69 -3.73
CA GLU A 124 -12.42 4.97 -4.92
C GLU A 124 -11.78 3.63 -4.56
N ILE A 125 -10.89 3.61 -3.56
CA ILE A 125 -10.22 2.40 -3.07
C ILE A 125 -11.22 1.30 -2.68
N ILE A 126 -12.30 1.69 -1.99
CA ILE A 126 -13.32 0.77 -1.48
C ILE A 126 -14.27 0.31 -2.60
N SER A 127 -14.71 1.22 -3.46
CA SER A 127 -15.79 0.96 -4.42
C SER A 127 -15.33 0.41 -5.76
N LYS A 128 -14.09 0.70 -6.20
CA LYS A 128 -13.61 0.34 -7.55
C LYS A 128 -12.60 -0.81 -7.48
N PRO A 129 -12.92 -2.01 -7.98
CA PRO A 129 -12.00 -3.15 -7.93
C PRO A 129 -10.72 -2.92 -8.75
N THR A 130 -10.79 -2.10 -9.82
CA THR A 130 -9.71 -1.82 -10.76
C THR A 130 -8.79 -0.68 -10.34
N VAL A 131 -9.07 -0.01 -9.21
CA VAL A 131 -8.26 1.12 -8.78
C VAL A 131 -6.86 0.66 -8.37
N ILE A 132 -5.84 1.30 -8.94
CA ILE A 132 -4.45 1.10 -8.52
C ILE A 132 -4.29 1.73 -7.14
N ILE A 133 -3.97 0.91 -6.14
CA ILE A 133 -3.65 1.34 -4.78
C ILE A 133 -2.14 1.32 -4.62
N SER A 134 -1.55 2.38 -4.04
CA SER A 134 -0.15 2.37 -3.64
C SER A 134 0.09 1.41 -2.48
N ALA A 135 1.30 0.87 -2.35
CA ALA A 135 1.66 0.05 -1.21
C ALA A 135 1.56 0.86 0.10
N SER A 136 1.97 2.14 0.06
CA SER A 136 1.92 3.02 1.22
C SER A 136 0.50 3.29 1.72
N GLU A 137 -0.47 3.53 0.82
CA GLU A 137 -1.89 3.66 1.18
C GLU A 137 -2.39 2.39 1.88
N LEU A 138 -2.08 1.21 1.35
CA LEU A 138 -2.56 -0.04 1.93
C LEU A 138 -1.94 -0.31 3.31
N ILE A 139 -0.66 0.01 3.50
CA ILE A 139 0.01 -0.09 4.81
C ILE A 139 -0.61 0.88 5.83
N LEU A 140 -0.92 2.11 5.44
CA LEU A 140 -1.57 3.07 6.34
C LEU A 140 -2.98 2.62 6.74
N LEU A 141 -3.72 2.02 5.82
CA LEU A 141 -5.01 1.41 6.13
C LEU A 141 -4.89 0.21 7.09
N GLU A 142 -3.84 -0.61 6.98
CA GLU A 142 -3.55 -1.65 7.97
C GLU A 142 -3.28 -1.03 9.35
N LYS A 143 -2.45 0.01 9.41
CA LYS A 143 -2.08 0.69 10.66
C LYS A 143 -3.29 1.32 11.35
N VAL A 144 -4.13 2.05 10.60
CA VAL A 144 -5.29 2.75 11.18
C VAL A 144 -6.31 1.76 11.75
N LYS A 145 -6.46 0.59 11.12
CA LYS A 145 -7.34 -0.49 11.58
C LYS A 145 -6.67 -1.47 12.54
N LYS A 146 -5.42 -1.22 12.94
CA LYS A 146 -4.63 -2.10 13.82
C LYS A 146 -4.55 -3.54 13.32
N PHE A 147 -4.56 -3.73 12.00
CA PHE A 147 -4.38 -5.06 11.41
C PHE A 147 -2.92 -5.49 11.50
N LYS A 148 -2.70 -6.81 11.42
CA LYS A 148 -1.35 -7.36 11.28
C LYS A 148 -0.74 -6.84 9.97
N LYS A 149 0.55 -6.47 9.99
CA LYS A 149 1.28 -6.04 8.79
C LYS A 149 1.17 -7.08 7.67
N GLY A 150 0.83 -6.64 6.46
CA GLY A 150 0.67 -7.49 5.30
C GLY A 150 -0.67 -8.24 5.22
N PHE A 151 -1.59 -8.03 6.16
CA PHE A 151 -2.91 -8.67 6.17
C PHE A 151 -3.75 -8.30 4.94
N LEU A 152 -3.89 -7.01 4.63
CA LEU A 152 -4.64 -6.53 3.47
C LEU A 152 -3.97 -6.95 2.16
N PHE A 153 -2.64 -7.02 2.12
CA PHE A 153 -1.92 -7.54 0.96
C PHE A 153 -2.28 -9.00 0.67
N LYS A 154 -2.28 -9.85 1.71
CA LYS A 154 -2.65 -11.28 1.58
C LYS A 154 -4.10 -11.47 1.17
N ILE A 155 -5.01 -10.64 1.67
CA ILE A 155 -6.44 -10.69 1.30
C ILE A 155 -6.62 -10.27 -0.16
N LYS A 156 -6.04 -9.14 -0.55
CA LYS A 156 -6.28 -8.52 -1.86
C LYS A 156 -5.51 -9.22 -2.98
N PHE A 157 -4.27 -9.59 -2.72
CA PHE A 157 -3.37 -10.21 -3.69
C PHE A 157 -3.07 -11.63 -3.22
N LYS A 158 -4.02 -12.55 -3.45
CA LYS A 158 -3.81 -13.99 -3.24
C LYS A 158 -2.51 -14.42 -3.91
N ASN A 159 -1.81 -15.40 -3.32
CA ASN A 159 -0.54 -15.95 -3.81
C ASN A 159 -0.67 -16.45 -5.26
N GLY A 160 -0.45 -15.56 -6.23
CA GLY A 160 -0.33 -15.91 -7.63
C GLY A 160 0.91 -16.78 -7.83
N LYS A 161 0.79 -17.86 -8.60
CA LYS A 161 1.95 -18.68 -8.96
C LYS A 161 2.85 -17.85 -9.89
N ILE A 162 3.99 -17.40 -9.38
CA ILE A 162 5.00 -16.70 -10.18
C ILE A 162 5.83 -17.73 -10.93
N LYS A 163 5.80 -17.69 -12.26
CA LYS A 163 6.69 -18.49 -13.10
C LYS A 163 8.11 -17.95 -12.96
N ARG A 164 9.05 -18.77 -12.52
CA ARG A 164 10.42 -18.33 -12.26
C ARG A 164 11.33 -18.64 -13.45
N VAL A 165 12.02 -17.62 -13.95
CA VAL A 165 12.97 -17.71 -15.07
C VAL A 165 14.38 -17.54 -14.52
N ILE A 166 15.27 -18.50 -14.80
CA ILE A 166 16.66 -18.46 -14.32
C ILE A 166 17.42 -17.36 -15.07
N LYS A 167 18.28 -16.62 -14.37
CA LYS A 167 19.16 -15.62 -15.00
C LYS A 167 20.08 -16.33 -15.99
N LYS A 168 20.10 -15.86 -17.24
CA LYS A 168 21.12 -16.30 -18.20
C LYS A 168 22.48 -15.84 -17.69
N LYS A 169 23.48 -16.73 -17.69
CA LYS A 169 24.87 -16.29 -17.55
C LYS A 169 25.15 -15.37 -18.74
N ALA A 170 25.76 -14.23 -18.47
CA ALA A 170 26.37 -13.46 -19.55
C ALA A 170 27.58 -14.29 -20.00
N ASP A 171 27.52 -14.81 -21.22
CA ASP A 171 28.66 -15.40 -21.92
C ASP A 171 29.67 -14.29 -22.28
#